data_AF-A0A833T7P5-F1
#
_entry.id   AF-A0A833T7P5-F1
#
_cell.length_a   1.000
_cell.length_b   1.000
_cell.length_c   1.000
_cell.angle_alpha   90.00
_cell.angle_beta   90.00
_cell.angle_gamma   90.00
#
_symmetry.space_group_name_H-M   'P 1'
#
loop_
_entity.id
_entity.type
_entity.pdbx_description
1 polymer ?
#
loop_
_entity_poly.entity_id
_entity_poly.type
_entity_poly.pdbx_seq_one_letter_code
_entity_poly.pdbx_strand_id
1 'polypeptide(L)'
;MSSSPPPAGGNPDDKLELVTVEEQEEFLQVLKQLNLATSQQAPPDRNALAAEKDFKFWKTQPVPALDEFPREHGAIDPPKSVSDVRQEPFNMPPGFVWSEIDLTQQNEAQEVYDLLTHNYVEDDDNMFRFDYSIDFLMWALTPPGFHKDWHVGVRNQKTNKLMAFISGIPVKTRVYKETMAMAEINFLCVHKKLRTKRLAPVLIKEITRRVNLRDIWQAVYTAGVVLPMPVAQCRYFHRSLKPQETH
;
A
#
# COMPACT_ATOMS: atom_id res chain seq x y z
N MET A 1 -73.90 -22.79 1.10
CA MET A 1 -73.18 -22.31 2.29
C MET A 1 -73.41 -20.81 2.36
N SER A 2 -73.94 -20.36 3.49
CA SER A 2 -74.52 -19.04 3.76
C SER A 2 -73.50 -17.91 3.66
N SER A 3 -73.88 -16.84 2.93
CA SER A 3 -73.24 -15.53 2.96
C SER A 3 -73.55 -14.82 4.29
N SER A 4 -72.52 -14.48 5.05
CA SER A 4 -72.62 -13.60 6.23
C SER A 4 -72.26 -12.16 5.86
N PRO A 5 -72.88 -11.13 6.48
CA PRO A 5 -72.73 -9.72 6.11
C PRO A 5 -71.47 -9.09 6.74
N PRO A 6 -71.08 -7.86 6.34
CA PRO A 6 -69.89 -7.20 6.87
C PRO A 6 -70.12 -6.73 8.32
N PRO A 7 -69.09 -6.70 9.18
CA PRO A 7 -69.20 -6.02 10.45
C PRO A 7 -69.18 -4.50 10.24
N ALA A 8 -70.18 -3.83 10.81
CA ALA A 8 -70.29 -2.39 10.91
C ALA A 8 -69.39 -1.84 12.04
N GLY A 9 -68.93 -0.60 11.88
CA GLY A 9 -68.46 0.22 13.00
C GLY A 9 -67.04 0.77 12.86
N GLY A 10 -66.83 1.70 11.93
CA GLY A 10 -65.71 2.64 12.03
C GLY A 10 -66.16 3.83 12.90
N ASN A 11 -65.52 4.00 14.06
CA ASN A 11 -65.68 5.17 14.93
C ASN A 11 -65.25 6.44 14.16
N PRO A 12 -66.00 7.56 14.21
CA PRO A 12 -65.70 8.76 13.43
C PRO A 12 -64.58 9.64 14.02
N ASP A 13 -63.69 9.09 14.85
CA ASP A 13 -62.64 9.83 15.56
C ASP A 13 -61.22 9.33 15.25
N ASP A 14 -60.98 8.84 14.03
CA ASP A 14 -59.62 8.70 13.52
C ASP A 14 -59.15 10.08 13.03
N LYS A 15 -58.87 10.96 14.00
CA LYS A 15 -58.09 12.17 13.75
C LYS A 15 -56.77 11.71 13.14
N LEU A 16 -56.59 11.99 11.85
CA LEU A 16 -55.29 12.03 11.22
C LEU A 16 -54.41 12.96 12.08
N GLU A 17 -53.61 12.37 12.96
CA GLU A 17 -52.58 13.10 13.69
C GLU A 17 -51.63 13.67 12.64
N LEU A 18 -51.73 15.00 12.46
CA LEU A 18 -50.78 15.78 11.68
C LEU A 18 -49.46 15.69 12.43
N VAL A 19 -48.64 14.70 12.06
CA VAL A 19 -47.26 14.60 12.51
C VAL A 19 -46.61 15.93 12.21
N THR A 20 -46.12 16.61 13.25
CA THR A 20 -45.52 17.93 13.09
C THR A 20 -44.24 17.81 12.26
N VAL A 21 -43.87 18.87 11.55
CA VAL A 21 -42.65 18.87 10.71
C VAL A 21 -41.41 18.54 11.56
N GLU A 22 -41.40 18.99 12.81
CA GLU A 22 -40.34 18.73 13.78
C GLU A 22 -40.24 17.25 14.14
N GLU A 23 -41.35 16.55 14.39
CA GLU A 23 -41.36 15.10 14.67
C GLU A 23 -40.96 14.27 13.44
N GLN A 24 -41.30 14.73 12.22
CA GLN A 24 -40.82 14.08 11.00
C GLN A 24 -39.31 14.26 10.81
N GLU A 25 -38.78 15.44 11.11
CA GLU A 25 -37.34 15.73 11.06
C GLU A 25 -36.57 14.93 12.13
N GLU A 26 -37.10 14.82 13.34
CA GLU A 26 -36.53 14.02 14.42
C GLU A 26 -36.53 12.52 14.05
N PHE A 27 -37.63 12.01 13.50
CA PHE A 27 -37.72 10.64 13.04
C PHE A 27 -36.76 10.35 11.87
N LEU A 28 -36.61 11.29 10.93
CA LEU A 28 -35.62 11.23 9.86
C LEU A 28 -34.18 11.26 10.40
N GLN A 29 -33.89 12.04 11.45
CA GLN A 29 -32.60 12.05 12.11
C GLN A 29 -32.30 10.72 12.81
N VAL A 30 -33.28 10.14 13.50
CA VAL A 30 -33.17 8.83 14.15
C VAL A 30 -32.95 7.73 13.11
N LEU A 31 -33.68 7.74 11.98
CA LEU A 31 -33.45 6.81 10.87
C LEU A 31 -32.07 7.00 10.23
N LYS A 32 -31.58 8.24 10.11
CA LYS A 32 -30.21 8.52 9.64
C LYS A 32 -29.17 7.97 10.61
N GLN A 33 -29.36 8.16 11.91
CA GLN A 33 -28.47 7.65 12.96
C GLN A 33 -28.50 6.12 13.05
N LEU A 34 -29.66 5.49 12.87
CA LEU A 34 -29.81 4.04 12.79
C LEU A 34 -29.15 3.46 11.54
N ASN A 35 -29.31 4.13 10.38
CA ASN A 35 -28.61 3.76 9.15
C ASN A 35 -27.10 3.98 9.24
N LEU A 36 -26.62 5.00 9.96
CA LEU A 36 -25.21 5.21 10.26
C LEU A 36 -24.65 4.16 11.24
N ALA A 37 -25.46 3.72 12.22
CA ALA A 37 -25.08 2.68 13.19
C ALA A 37 -25.13 1.26 12.59
N THR A 38 -25.97 1.02 11.59
CA THR A 38 -26.05 -0.27 10.85
C THR A 38 -25.16 -0.30 9.61
N SER A 39 -24.68 0.86 9.14
CA SER A 39 -23.63 0.96 8.13
C SER A 39 -22.26 0.75 8.77
N GLN A 40 -22.00 -0.45 9.28
CA GLN A 40 -20.66 -1.02 9.12
C GLN A 40 -20.49 -1.28 7.62
N GLN A 41 -20.23 -0.21 6.86
CA GLN A 41 -19.84 -0.34 5.47
C GLN A 41 -18.64 -1.28 5.46
N ALA A 42 -18.79 -2.43 4.79
CA ALA A 42 -17.64 -3.24 4.47
C ALA A 42 -16.59 -2.30 3.86
N PRO A 43 -15.32 -2.38 4.28
CA PRO A 43 -14.29 -1.52 3.74
C PRO A 43 -14.37 -1.56 2.22
N PRO A 44 -14.29 -0.40 1.54
CA PRO A 44 -14.56 -0.30 0.11
C PRO A 44 -13.70 -1.32 -0.66
N ASP A 45 -14.30 -1.97 -1.66
CA ASP A 45 -13.62 -2.99 -2.44
C ASP A 45 -12.37 -2.40 -3.10
N ARG A 46 -11.20 -2.80 -2.60
CA ARG A 46 -9.91 -2.29 -3.05
C ARG A 46 -9.65 -2.64 -4.53
N ASN A 47 -10.26 -3.71 -5.05
CA ASN A 47 -10.17 -4.08 -6.47
C ASN A 47 -10.99 -3.12 -7.34
N ALA A 48 -12.23 -2.80 -6.94
CA ALA A 48 -13.05 -1.80 -7.63
C ALA A 48 -12.38 -0.42 -7.64
N LEU A 49 -11.83 0.02 -6.50
CA LEU A 49 -11.08 1.27 -6.39
C LEU A 49 -9.81 1.31 -7.25
N ALA A 50 -9.20 0.16 -7.51
CA ALA A 50 -8.02 0.07 -8.38
C ALA A 50 -8.40 0.08 -9.86
N ALA A 51 -9.53 -0.52 -10.24
CA ALA A 51 -10.03 -0.52 -11.61
C ALA A 51 -10.34 0.90 -12.12
N GLU A 52 -10.74 1.81 -11.23
CA GLU A 52 -10.99 3.22 -11.56
C GLU A 52 -9.71 4.07 -11.67
N LYS A 53 -8.56 3.56 -11.22
CA LYS A 53 -7.30 4.32 -11.18
C LYS A 53 -6.50 4.21 -12.48
N ASP A 54 -6.10 5.38 -13.00
CA ASP A 54 -5.17 5.46 -14.12
C ASP A 54 -3.70 5.33 -13.65
N PHE A 55 -3.14 4.13 -13.73
CA PHE A 55 -1.77 3.83 -13.32
C PHE A 55 -0.69 4.24 -14.35
N LYS A 56 -0.55 5.55 -14.61
CA LYS A 56 0.38 6.10 -15.62
C LYS A 56 1.82 5.60 -15.52
N PHE A 57 2.34 5.42 -14.30
CA PHE A 57 3.69 4.88 -14.10
C PHE A 57 3.76 3.38 -14.43
N TRP A 58 2.88 2.57 -13.83
CA TRP A 58 2.91 1.11 -13.99
C TRP A 58 2.62 0.64 -15.41
N LYS A 59 1.84 1.40 -16.20
CA LYS A 59 1.65 1.18 -17.65
C LYS A 59 2.95 1.20 -18.47
N THR A 60 4.05 1.74 -17.90
CA THR A 60 5.36 1.79 -18.55
C THR A 60 6.36 0.78 -17.97
N GLN A 61 5.94 -0.01 -16.98
CA GLN A 61 6.79 -0.98 -16.29
C GLN A 61 6.53 -2.38 -16.85
N PRO A 62 7.51 -3.30 -16.79
CA PRO A 62 7.35 -4.68 -17.25
C PRO A 62 6.55 -5.49 -16.21
N VAL A 63 5.28 -5.17 -16.07
CA VAL A 63 4.30 -5.87 -15.23
C VAL A 63 3.02 -6.05 -16.04
N PRO A 64 2.26 -7.15 -15.84
CA PRO A 64 1.01 -7.34 -16.57
C PRO A 64 0.00 -6.23 -16.22
N ALA A 65 -0.81 -5.84 -17.20
CA ALA A 65 -1.94 -4.96 -16.94
C ALA A 65 -3.03 -5.67 -16.11
N LEU A 66 -3.95 -4.91 -15.50
CA LEU A 66 -5.02 -5.51 -14.67
C LEU A 66 -6.01 -6.37 -15.46
N ASP A 67 -6.14 -6.10 -16.76
CA ASP A 67 -6.96 -6.83 -17.71
C ASP A 67 -6.18 -7.87 -18.52
N GLU A 68 -4.87 -7.98 -18.26
CA GLU A 68 -4.01 -8.98 -18.86
C GLU A 68 -4.02 -10.24 -17.97
N PHE A 69 -4.38 -11.39 -18.55
CA PHE A 69 -4.38 -12.67 -17.85
C PHE A 69 -3.40 -13.63 -18.51
N PRO A 70 -2.09 -13.52 -18.21
CA PRO A 70 -1.06 -14.38 -18.80
C PRO A 70 -1.33 -15.86 -18.48
N ARG A 71 -1.17 -16.73 -19.48
CA ARG A 71 -1.29 -18.19 -19.33
C ARG A 71 0.06 -18.89 -19.16
N GLU A 72 1.13 -18.19 -19.50
CA GLU A 72 2.51 -18.67 -19.42
C GLU A 72 3.29 -17.84 -18.40
N HIS A 73 4.35 -18.42 -17.84
CA HIS A 73 5.26 -17.73 -16.93
C HIS A 73 6.59 -17.47 -17.64
N GLY A 74 7.17 -16.30 -17.40
CA GLY A 74 8.43 -15.89 -18.02
C GLY A 74 8.73 -14.41 -17.81
N ALA A 75 9.86 -13.96 -18.33
CA ALA A 75 10.20 -12.54 -18.36
C ALA A 75 9.29 -11.79 -19.36
N ILE A 76 8.84 -10.60 -18.97
CA ILE A 76 8.00 -9.73 -19.81
C ILE A 76 8.86 -8.96 -20.82
N ASP A 77 9.97 -8.39 -20.34
CA ASP A 77 10.95 -7.76 -21.21
C ASP A 77 11.84 -8.81 -21.89
N PRO A 78 12.33 -8.54 -23.11
CA PRO A 78 13.35 -9.36 -23.73
C PRO A 78 14.63 -9.36 -22.88
N PRO A 79 15.47 -10.42 -22.96
CA PRO A 79 16.75 -10.47 -22.26
C PRO A 79 17.60 -9.23 -22.55
N LYS A 80 18.15 -8.64 -21.49
CA LYS A 80 19.03 -7.47 -21.52
C LYS A 80 20.36 -7.83 -20.90
N SER A 81 21.39 -7.07 -21.23
CA SER A 81 22.71 -7.17 -20.62
C SER A 81 22.97 -6.00 -19.67
N VAL A 82 23.92 -6.17 -18.75
CA VAL A 82 24.36 -5.09 -17.84
C VAL A 82 24.84 -3.86 -18.63
N SER A 83 25.42 -4.04 -19.82
CA SER A 83 25.82 -2.93 -20.70
C SER A 83 24.66 -2.11 -21.25
N ASP A 84 23.46 -2.66 -21.32
CA ASP A 84 22.25 -1.93 -21.75
C ASP A 84 21.67 -1.06 -20.62
N VAL A 85 22.12 -1.28 -19.39
CA VAL A 85 21.67 -0.54 -18.20
C VAL A 85 22.41 0.79 -18.09
N ARG A 86 21.67 1.83 -17.72
CA ARG A 86 22.24 3.15 -17.43
C ARG A 86 23.25 3.05 -16.28
N GLN A 87 24.51 3.40 -16.54
CA GLN A 87 25.59 3.34 -15.54
C GLN A 87 25.48 4.43 -14.48
N GLU A 88 25.03 5.63 -14.89
CA GLU A 88 24.84 6.77 -13.98
C GLU A 88 23.45 6.75 -13.31
N PRO A 89 23.32 7.21 -12.06
CA PRO A 89 22.03 7.36 -11.39
C PRO A 89 21.03 8.20 -12.19
N PHE A 90 19.73 7.98 -11.96
CA PHE A 90 18.70 8.84 -12.53
C PHE A 90 18.81 10.28 -12.00
N ASN A 91 18.39 11.25 -12.82
CA ASN A 91 18.46 12.66 -12.42
C ASN A 91 17.46 12.95 -11.29
N MET A 92 17.91 13.69 -10.29
CA MET A 92 17.08 14.18 -9.20
C MET A 92 16.63 15.62 -9.43
N PRO A 93 15.43 16.01 -8.95
CA PRO A 93 15.05 17.41 -8.95
C PRO A 93 16.05 18.28 -8.15
N PRO A 94 16.23 19.57 -8.53
CA PRO A 94 17.13 20.46 -7.81
C PRO A 94 16.85 20.49 -6.30
N GLY A 95 17.92 20.42 -5.50
CA GLY A 95 17.82 20.41 -4.04
C GLY A 95 17.63 19.03 -3.41
N PHE A 96 17.62 17.95 -4.21
CA PHE A 96 17.66 16.57 -3.72
C PHE A 96 18.83 15.80 -4.32
N VAL A 97 19.38 14.88 -3.54
CA VAL A 97 20.50 14.02 -3.94
C VAL A 97 20.23 12.58 -3.53
N TRP A 98 20.78 11.64 -4.30
CA TRP A 98 20.81 10.23 -3.92
C TRP A 98 21.74 10.02 -2.73
N SER A 99 21.38 9.09 -1.87
CA SER A 99 22.23 8.57 -0.80
C SER A 99 22.17 7.05 -0.86
N GLU A 100 23.30 6.40 -0.66
CA GLU A 100 23.31 5.02 -0.15
C GLU A 100 23.14 5.08 1.36
N ILE A 101 22.44 4.11 1.94
CA ILE A 101 22.17 4.05 3.37
C ILE A 101 22.82 2.81 3.98
N ASP A 102 23.75 3.01 4.92
CA ASP A 102 24.41 1.94 5.63
C ASP A 102 23.76 1.71 7.00
N LEU A 103 22.87 0.71 7.07
CA LEU A 103 22.19 0.33 8.31
C LEU A 103 23.12 -0.23 9.39
N THR A 104 24.38 -0.54 9.05
CA THR A 104 25.39 -0.90 10.07
C THR A 104 25.91 0.32 10.83
N GLN A 105 25.63 1.53 10.33
CA GLN A 105 25.93 2.78 11.00
C GLN A 105 24.72 3.26 11.81
N GLN A 106 24.92 3.44 13.12
CA GLN A 106 23.83 3.72 14.06
C GLN A 106 23.06 5.01 13.72
N ASN A 107 23.76 6.05 13.25
CA ASN A 107 23.14 7.31 12.84
C ASN A 107 22.24 7.15 11.62
N GLU A 108 22.67 6.41 10.60
CA GLU A 108 21.88 6.19 9.40
C GLU A 108 20.70 5.25 9.65
N ALA A 109 20.88 4.22 10.49
CA ALA A 109 19.79 3.37 10.94
C ALA A 109 18.72 4.15 11.72
N GLN A 110 19.15 5.08 12.58
CA GLN A 110 18.25 5.99 13.28
C GLN A 110 17.47 6.89 12.31
N GLU A 111 18.10 7.40 11.24
CA GLU A 111 17.40 8.21 10.25
C GLU A 111 16.33 7.42 9.47
N VAL A 112 16.61 6.16 9.14
CA VAL A 112 15.62 5.27 8.50
C VAL A 112 14.47 4.98 9.45
N TYR A 113 14.78 4.65 10.70
CA TYR A 113 13.79 4.48 11.76
C TYR A 113 12.89 5.71 11.86
N ASP A 114 13.47 6.90 12.04
CA ASP A 114 12.72 8.16 12.17
C ASP A 114 11.86 8.43 10.93
N LEU A 115 12.38 8.18 9.73
CA LEU A 115 11.60 8.34 8.50
C LEU A 115 10.39 7.41 8.51
N LEU A 116 10.59 6.13 8.80
CA LEU A 116 9.54 5.11 8.77
C LEU A 116 8.48 5.36 9.85
N THR A 117 8.88 5.57 11.10
CA THR A 117 7.95 5.80 12.23
C THR A 117 7.02 6.99 11.98
N HIS A 118 7.51 8.04 11.32
CA HIS A 118 6.72 9.25 11.07
C HIS A 118 6.00 9.28 9.72
N ASN A 119 6.39 8.45 8.74
CA ASN A 119 5.94 8.56 7.35
C ASN A 119 5.60 7.24 6.66
N TYR A 120 5.74 6.09 7.31
CA TYR A 120 5.38 4.79 6.73
C TYR A 120 3.88 4.49 6.88
N VAL A 121 3.48 3.29 6.47
CA VAL A 121 2.08 2.85 6.32
C VAL A 121 1.27 3.21 7.58
N GLU A 122 0.15 3.89 7.34
CA GLU A 122 -0.91 4.16 8.32
C GLU A 122 -2.06 3.22 7.97
N ASP A 123 -2.75 2.68 8.97
CA ASP A 123 -4.05 2.05 8.75
C ASP A 123 -5.07 3.08 8.24
N ASP A 124 -6.16 2.59 7.65
CA ASP A 124 -7.16 3.44 6.97
C ASP A 124 -7.78 4.49 7.94
N ASP A 125 -7.74 4.22 9.25
CA ASP A 125 -8.25 5.09 10.33
C ASP A 125 -7.14 5.85 11.10
N ASN A 126 -5.86 5.70 10.73
CA ASN A 126 -4.68 6.25 11.43
C ASN A 126 -4.57 5.87 12.93
N MET A 127 -5.19 4.77 13.37
CA MET A 127 -5.11 4.29 14.76
C MET A 127 -3.78 3.56 15.03
N PHE A 128 -3.14 2.99 14.01
CA PHE A 128 -1.93 2.18 14.16
C PHE A 128 -0.86 2.58 13.14
N ARG A 129 0.38 2.69 13.63
CA ARG A 129 1.59 2.84 12.82
C ARG A 129 2.56 1.73 13.13
N PHE A 130 3.24 1.25 12.10
CA PHE A 130 4.34 0.32 12.30
C PHE A 130 5.52 1.05 12.93
N ASP A 131 5.93 0.59 14.11
CA ASP A 131 7.13 1.03 14.81
C ASP A 131 8.21 -0.06 14.69
N TYR A 132 8.82 -0.14 13.51
CA TYR A 132 9.88 -1.11 13.25
C TYR A 132 11.14 -0.69 14.00
N SER A 133 11.57 -1.45 15.01
CA SER A 133 12.80 -1.13 15.75
C SER A 133 14.03 -1.14 14.85
N ILE A 134 15.07 -0.41 15.26
CA ILE A 134 16.37 -0.40 14.56
C ILE A 134 16.95 -1.81 14.43
N ASP A 135 16.87 -2.61 15.50
CA ASP A 135 17.35 -3.99 15.48
C ASP A 135 16.60 -4.84 14.45
N PHE A 136 15.27 -4.65 14.34
CA PHE A 136 14.47 -5.32 13.32
C PHE A 136 14.85 -4.88 11.91
N LEU A 137 15.02 -3.58 11.68
CA LEU A 137 15.42 -3.05 10.37
C LEU A 137 16.80 -3.59 9.95
N MET A 138 17.76 -3.59 10.88
CA MET A 138 19.08 -4.15 10.64
C MET A 138 18.98 -5.65 10.32
N TRP A 139 18.26 -6.43 11.13
CA TRP A 139 18.04 -7.86 10.88
C TRP A 139 17.40 -8.14 9.51
N ALA A 140 16.35 -7.40 9.16
CA ALA A 140 15.60 -7.61 7.93
C ALA A 140 16.37 -7.19 6.66
N LEU A 141 17.18 -6.14 6.76
CA LEU A 141 17.82 -5.50 5.61
C LEU A 141 19.32 -5.81 5.45
N THR A 142 19.92 -6.53 6.40
CA THR A 142 21.33 -6.97 6.28
C THR A 142 21.50 -8.50 6.26
N PRO A 143 20.69 -9.25 5.48
CA PRO A 143 20.91 -10.69 5.36
C PRO A 143 22.29 -10.98 4.73
N PRO A 144 22.85 -12.19 4.91
CA PRO A 144 24.13 -12.55 4.32
C PRO A 144 24.15 -12.32 2.80
N GLY A 145 25.14 -11.57 2.32
CA GLY A 145 25.29 -11.23 0.90
C GLY A 145 24.47 -10.02 0.44
N PHE A 146 23.85 -9.26 1.36
CA PHE A 146 23.13 -8.03 1.01
C PHE A 146 24.00 -7.03 0.24
N HIS A 147 23.33 -6.14 -0.47
CA HIS A 147 23.93 -5.12 -1.31
C HIS A 147 23.64 -3.75 -0.69
N LYS A 148 24.68 -3.08 -0.17
CA LYS A 148 24.52 -1.75 0.45
C LYS A 148 23.90 -0.74 -0.53
N ASP A 149 24.28 -0.84 -1.80
CA ASP A 149 23.74 -0.03 -2.90
C ASP A 149 22.24 -0.26 -3.14
N TRP A 150 21.62 -1.32 -2.61
CA TRP A 150 20.17 -1.53 -2.70
C TRP A 150 19.39 -0.85 -1.57
N HIS A 151 20.07 -0.21 -0.62
CA HIS A 151 19.47 0.67 0.37
C HIS A 151 19.54 2.11 -0.14
N VAL A 152 18.50 2.53 -0.86
CA VAL A 152 18.50 3.78 -1.61
C VAL A 152 17.74 4.85 -0.84
N GLY A 153 18.45 5.89 -0.43
CA GLY A 153 17.91 7.10 0.20
C GLY A 153 17.85 8.28 -0.76
N VAL A 154 16.94 9.22 -0.47
CA VAL A 154 16.94 10.57 -1.06
C VAL A 154 17.11 11.57 0.07
N ARG A 155 18.13 12.44 -0.03
CA ARG A 155 18.39 13.49 0.95
C ARG A 155 18.09 14.86 0.38
N ASN A 156 17.67 15.77 1.26
CA ASN A 156 17.67 17.19 0.92
C ASN A 156 19.11 17.69 0.84
N GLN A 157 19.50 18.30 -0.28
CA GLN A 157 20.88 18.73 -0.54
C GLN A 157 21.39 19.79 0.46
N LYS A 158 20.50 20.63 1.00
CA LYS A 158 20.88 21.72 1.93
C LYS A 158 20.94 21.25 3.38
N THR A 159 19.98 20.44 3.80
CA THR A 159 19.85 20.04 5.21
C THR A 159 20.40 18.64 5.49
N ASN A 160 20.80 17.90 4.46
CA ASN A 160 21.20 16.50 4.50
C ASN A 160 20.15 15.52 5.07
N LYS A 161 18.93 16.01 5.36
CA LYS A 161 17.86 15.20 5.98
C LYS A 161 17.34 14.15 5.00
N LEU A 162 17.15 12.93 5.49
CA LEU A 162 16.55 11.82 4.73
C LEU A 162 15.06 12.10 4.46
N MET A 163 14.68 12.11 3.18
CA MET A 163 13.36 12.48 2.67
C MET A 163 12.59 11.31 2.08
N ALA A 164 13.28 10.28 1.62
CA ALA A 164 12.67 9.05 1.14
C ALA A 164 13.67 7.90 1.23
N PHE A 165 13.15 6.68 1.26
CA PHE A 165 13.91 5.45 1.35
C PHE A 165 13.21 4.34 0.56
N ILE A 166 13.98 3.45 -0.05
CA ILE A 166 13.53 2.17 -0.59
C ILE A 166 14.67 1.17 -0.40
N SER A 167 14.33 -0.06 -0.05
CA SER A 167 15.31 -1.11 0.19
C SER A 167 15.09 -2.30 -0.73
N GLY A 168 16.16 -3.01 -1.02
CA GLY A 168 16.15 -4.30 -1.68
C GLY A 168 17.14 -5.25 -1.01
N ILE A 169 16.80 -6.53 -0.93
CA ILE A 169 17.70 -7.60 -0.50
C ILE A 169 17.75 -8.72 -1.55
N PRO A 170 18.89 -9.42 -1.70
CA PRO A 170 18.99 -10.54 -2.63
C PRO A 170 18.26 -11.76 -2.06
N VAL A 171 17.40 -12.36 -2.88
CA VAL A 171 16.67 -13.59 -2.53
C VAL A 171 16.76 -14.60 -3.67
N LYS A 172 16.71 -15.89 -3.33
CA LYS A 172 16.53 -16.97 -4.30
C LYS A 172 15.08 -17.45 -4.21
N THR A 173 14.31 -17.19 -5.25
CA THR A 173 12.88 -17.45 -5.27
C THR A 173 12.57 -18.57 -6.25
N ARG A 174 11.71 -19.50 -5.83
CA ARG A 174 11.15 -20.52 -6.70
C ARG A 174 9.81 -20.03 -7.26
N VAL A 175 9.73 -19.92 -8.58
CA VAL A 175 8.50 -19.61 -9.31
C VAL A 175 8.13 -20.85 -10.12
N TYR A 176 7.04 -21.51 -9.74
CA TYR A 176 6.66 -22.82 -10.26
C TYR A 176 7.80 -23.84 -10.17
N LYS A 177 8.39 -24.21 -11.31
CA LYS A 177 9.47 -25.20 -11.42
C LYS A 177 10.87 -24.56 -11.46
N GLU A 178 10.96 -23.26 -11.68
CA GLU A 178 12.22 -22.54 -11.86
C GLU A 178 12.66 -21.86 -10.57
N THR A 179 13.96 -21.85 -10.32
CA THR A 179 14.55 -21.10 -9.20
C THR A 179 15.46 -20.03 -9.77
N MET A 180 15.26 -18.77 -9.37
CA MET A 180 15.99 -17.63 -9.90
C MET A 180 16.38 -16.65 -8.79
N ALA A 181 17.44 -15.88 -9.05
CA ALA A 181 17.82 -14.78 -8.19
C ALA A 181 16.88 -13.59 -8.44
N MET A 182 16.38 -12.99 -7.37
CA MET A 182 15.52 -11.81 -7.41
C MET A 182 15.96 -10.80 -6.36
N ALA A 183 15.52 -9.55 -6.52
CA ALA A 183 15.50 -8.58 -5.44
C ALA A 183 14.16 -8.62 -4.70
N GLU A 184 14.15 -8.82 -3.39
CA GLU A 184 12.97 -8.56 -2.56
C GLU A 184 12.97 -7.09 -2.18
N ILE A 185 11.96 -6.34 -2.63
CA ILE A 185 11.83 -4.90 -2.43
C ILE A 185 10.89 -4.63 -1.26
N ASN A 186 11.35 -3.81 -0.31
CA ASN A 186 10.56 -3.46 0.86
C ASN A 186 10.86 -2.02 1.35
N PHE A 187 10.08 -1.54 2.33
CA PHE A 187 10.25 -0.25 3.01
C PHE A 187 10.31 0.98 2.09
N LEU A 188 9.59 0.95 0.96
CA LEU A 188 9.38 2.14 0.15
C LEU A 188 8.61 3.19 0.96
N CYS A 189 9.30 4.25 1.37
CA CYS A 189 8.76 5.33 2.16
C CYS A 189 9.13 6.68 1.55
N VAL A 190 8.14 7.55 1.40
CA VAL A 190 8.35 8.95 1.00
C VAL A 190 7.76 9.83 2.09
N HIS A 191 8.55 10.80 2.55
CA HIS A 191 8.11 11.78 3.53
C HIS A 191 6.78 12.40 3.12
N LYS A 192 5.81 12.51 4.04
CA LYS A 192 4.41 12.87 3.75
C LYS A 192 4.27 14.11 2.85
N LYS A 193 5.04 15.16 3.14
CA LYS A 193 5.09 16.42 2.38
C LYS A 193 5.50 16.28 0.89
N LEU A 194 6.15 15.18 0.51
CA LEU A 194 6.67 14.95 -0.85
C LEU A 194 5.86 13.90 -1.64
N ARG A 195 4.84 13.26 -1.03
CA ARG A 195 4.06 12.19 -1.68
C ARG A 195 3.38 12.63 -2.99
N THR A 196 2.95 13.90 -3.07
CA THR A 196 2.33 14.47 -4.28
C THR A 196 3.31 14.79 -5.41
N LYS A 197 4.63 14.71 -5.15
CA LYS A 197 5.70 15.08 -6.09
C LYS A 197 6.20 13.92 -6.96
N ARG A 198 5.50 12.78 -6.97
CA ARG A 198 5.83 11.60 -7.78
C ARG A 198 7.27 11.09 -7.58
N LEU A 199 7.77 11.17 -6.34
CA LEU A 199 9.12 10.70 -6.02
C LEU A 199 9.25 9.18 -6.01
N ALA A 200 8.19 8.45 -5.63
CA ALA A 200 8.18 6.99 -5.57
C ALA A 200 8.52 6.33 -6.92
N PRO A 201 7.93 6.73 -8.07
CA PRO A 201 8.38 6.27 -9.39
C PRO A 201 9.88 6.44 -9.67
N VAL A 202 10.49 7.53 -9.21
CA VAL A 202 11.92 7.80 -9.42
C VAL A 202 12.78 6.88 -8.55
N LEU A 203 12.38 6.66 -7.30
CA LEU A 203 13.00 5.67 -6.41
C LEU A 203 12.95 4.26 -6.98
N ILE A 204 11.78 3.84 -7.49
CA ILE A 204 11.60 2.51 -8.11
C ILE A 204 12.54 2.37 -9.32
N LYS A 205 12.60 3.38 -10.20
CA LYS A 205 13.53 3.34 -11.35
C LYS A 205 14.99 3.25 -10.93
N GLU A 206 15.40 3.96 -9.90
CA GLU A 206 16.79 3.93 -9.43
C GLU A 206 17.14 2.59 -8.77
N ILE A 207 16.29 2.03 -7.90
CA ILE A 207 16.58 0.71 -7.33
C ILE A 207 16.57 -0.38 -8.41
N THR A 208 15.65 -0.32 -9.38
CA THR A 208 15.66 -1.25 -10.54
C THR A 208 16.97 -1.14 -11.34
N ARG A 209 17.49 0.06 -11.56
CA ARG A 209 18.79 0.25 -12.22
C ARG A 209 19.92 -0.42 -11.45
N ARG A 210 19.99 -0.23 -10.12
CA ARG A 210 21.02 -0.84 -9.27
C ARG A 210 20.92 -2.37 -9.18
N VAL A 211 19.70 -2.89 -9.21
CA VAL A 211 19.45 -4.34 -9.28
C VAL A 211 19.90 -4.89 -10.64
N ASN A 212 19.52 -4.26 -11.75
CA ASN A 212 19.90 -4.68 -13.09
C ASN A 212 21.41 -4.57 -13.35
N LEU A 213 22.11 -3.61 -12.74
CA LEU A 213 23.58 -3.52 -12.81
C LEU A 213 24.29 -4.73 -12.20
N ARG A 214 23.60 -5.50 -11.35
CA ARG A 214 24.10 -6.76 -10.77
C ARG A 214 23.61 -7.99 -11.53
N ASP A 215 23.12 -7.82 -12.75
CA ASP A 215 22.59 -8.88 -13.62
C ASP A 215 21.39 -9.64 -13.00
N ILE A 216 20.58 -8.92 -12.22
CA ILE A 216 19.32 -9.43 -11.64
C ILE A 216 18.18 -8.65 -12.28
N TRP A 217 17.17 -9.36 -12.80
CA TRP A 217 16.15 -8.77 -13.68
C TRP A 217 14.72 -8.94 -13.17
N GLN A 218 14.56 -9.60 -12.02
CA GLN A 218 13.27 -9.86 -11.39
C GLN A 218 13.29 -9.37 -9.94
N ALA A 219 12.13 -8.94 -9.48
CA ALA A 219 11.92 -8.52 -8.11
C ALA A 219 10.57 -9.04 -7.57
N VAL A 220 10.51 -9.26 -6.26
CA VAL A 220 9.28 -9.55 -5.54
C VAL A 220 9.00 -8.42 -4.56
N TYR A 221 7.74 -8.01 -4.46
CA TYR A 221 7.30 -6.98 -3.52
C TYR A 221 5.85 -7.24 -3.10
N THR A 222 5.48 -6.73 -1.94
CA THR A 222 4.11 -6.78 -1.42
C THR A 222 3.60 -5.39 -1.11
N ALA A 223 2.31 -5.15 -1.32
CA ALA A 223 1.68 -3.88 -0.99
C ALA A 223 0.28 -4.10 -0.40
N GLY A 224 -0.13 -3.23 0.53
CA GLY A 224 -1.51 -3.20 1.04
C GLY A 224 -2.52 -2.60 0.04
N VAL A 225 -2.04 -1.97 -1.03
CA VAL A 225 -2.83 -1.41 -2.12
C VAL A 225 -2.73 -2.30 -3.36
N VAL A 226 -3.79 -2.35 -4.15
CA VAL A 226 -3.80 -3.11 -5.41
C VAL A 226 -3.06 -2.33 -6.49
N LEU A 227 -2.08 -2.99 -7.13
CA LEU A 227 -1.25 -2.48 -8.23
C LEU A 227 -1.29 -3.46 -9.40
N PRO A 228 -1.21 -3.02 -10.68
CA PRO A 228 -1.19 -3.91 -11.84
C PRO A 228 0.05 -4.83 -11.87
N MET A 229 -0.05 -6.15 -12.03
CA MET A 229 -1.13 -7.04 -11.59
C MET A 229 -0.58 -7.93 -10.46
N PRO A 230 -1.31 -8.14 -9.35
CA PRO A 230 -0.83 -9.00 -8.28
C PRO A 230 -0.88 -10.48 -8.69
N VAL A 231 0.17 -11.24 -8.39
CA VAL A 231 0.21 -12.70 -8.61
C VAL A 231 -0.64 -13.47 -7.59
N ALA A 232 -0.84 -12.89 -6.41
CA ALA A 232 -1.63 -13.45 -5.32
C ALA A 232 -2.17 -12.33 -4.42
N GLN A 233 -3.32 -12.59 -3.79
CA GLN A 233 -3.88 -11.74 -2.75
C GLN A 233 -4.16 -12.60 -1.51
N CYS A 234 -3.73 -12.12 -0.35
CA CYS A 234 -3.94 -12.79 0.93
C CYS A 234 -4.63 -11.85 1.91
N ARG A 235 -5.38 -12.42 2.86
CA ARG A 235 -6.08 -11.67 3.90
C ARG A 235 -5.26 -11.69 5.19
N TYR A 236 -5.13 -10.54 5.85
CA TYR A 236 -4.61 -10.48 7.22
C TYR A 236 -5.62 -11.10 8.19
N PHE A 237 -5.14 -11.95 9.08
CA PHE A 237 -5.91 -12.50 10.19
C PHE A 237 -5.25 -12.09 11.50
N HIS A 238 -6.04 -11.66 12.46
CA HIS A 238 -5.57 -11.25 13.78
C HIS A 238 -6.08 -12.23 14.82
N ARG A 239 -5.20 -12.62 15.76
CA ARG A 239 -5.56 -13.41 16.94
C ARG A 239 -5.30 -12.56 18.18
N SER A 240 -6.34 -12.15 18.89
CA SER A 240 -6.15 -11.40 20.13
C SER A 240 -5.47 -12.29 21.17
N LEU A 241 -4.33 -11.82 21.69
CA LEU A 241 -3.61 -12.46 22.78
C LEU A 241 -4.01 -11.86 24.14
N LYS A 242 -4.52 -10.62 24.13
CA LYS A 242 -4.94 -9.87 25.30
C LYS A 242 -6.25 -9.12 25.02
N PRO A 243 -7.41 -9.79 25.11
CA PRO A 243 -8.70 -9.21 24.75
C PRO A 243 -9.03 -7.92 25.49
N GLN A 244 -8.61 -7.79 26.76
CA GLN A 244 -8.89 -6.62 27.60
C GLN A 244 -8.16 -5.34 27.16
N GLU A 245 -7.04 -5.46 26.45
CA GLU A 245 -6.25 -4.31 25.94
C GLU A 245 -6.62 -3.99 24.47
N THR A 246 -7.41 -4.84 23.80
CA THR A 246 -7.76 -4.68 22.36
C THR A 246 -9.17 -4.11 22.13
N HIS A 247 -9.93 -3.87 23.20
CA HIS A 247 -11.29 -3.32 23.16
C HIS A 247 -11.32 -1.81 23.32
#